data_AF-A0A0A2V2W3-F1
#
_entry.id   AF-A0A0A2V2W3-F1
#
_cell.length_a   1.000
_cell.length_b   1.000
_cell.length_c   1.000
_cell.angle_alpha   90.00
_cell.angle_beta   90.00
_cell.angle_gamma   90.00
#
_symmetry.space_group_name_H-M   'P 1'
#
loop_
_entity.id
_entity.type
_entity.pdbx_description
1 polymer ?
#
loop_
_entity_poly.entity_id
_entity_poly.type
_entity_poly.pdbx_seq_one_letter_code
_entity_poly.pdbx_strand_id
1 'polypeptide(L)'
;MGNALYLVTYDRGTYLNTSIPKPYHWSFFVQKEIKGKVRQGIAYQLRGIPGAFHYDGPEEVDLGHSGSLKEELLIGEGPEDKFEMIHQRLKECKIDSVESSSWNCPDWALEGFEKLKTEGFVYDIYTVETVRAWLREK
;
A
#
# COMPACT_ATOMS: atom_id res chain seq x y z
N MET A 1 -10.87 -10.74 17.09
CA MET A 1 -9.71 -11.10 16.22
C MET A 1 -9.41 -9.88 15.38
N GLY A 2 -8.12 -9.54 15.20
CA GLY A 2 -7.71 -8.46 14.32
C GLY A 2 -7.83 -8.89 12.86
N ASN A 3 -8.05 -7.92 11.98
CA ASN A 3 -7.90 -8.08 10.55
C ASN A 3 -6.44 -7.84 10.18
N ALA A 4 -5.89 -8.71 9.35
CA ALA A 4 -4.50 -8.62 8.93
C ALA A 4 -4.26 -7.40 8.03
N LEU A 5 -3.21 -6.63 8.34
CA LEU A 5 -2.78 -5.45 7.62
C LEU A 5 -1.50 -5.77 6.84
N TYR A 6 -1.54 -5.49 5.54
CA TYR A 6 -0.45 -5.74 4.62
C TYR A 6 0.01 -4.45 3.95
N LEU A 7 1.30 -4.40 3.63
CA LEU A 7 1.78 -3.63 2.50
C LEU A 7 1.97 -4.57 1.32
N VAL A 8 1.49 -4.14 0.16
CA VAL A 8 1.54 -4.93 -1.08
C VAL A 8 2.09 -4.09 -2.21
N THR A 9 2.71 -4.75 -3.18
CA THR A 9 3.19 -4.11 -4.40
C THR A 9 2.61 -4.73 -5.65
N TYR A 10 2.33 -3.88 -6.65
CA TYR A 10 1.82 -4.30 -7.95
C TYR A 10 2.76 -3.89 -9.08
N ASP A 11 2.87 -4.77 -10.07
CA ASP A 11 3.50 -4.50 -11.35
C ASP A 11 2.73 -3.42 -12.11
N ARG A 12 3.47 -2.45 -12.66
CA ARG A 12 2.94 -1.39 -13.52
C ARG A 12 3.31 -1.59 -15.00
N GLY A 13 3.98 -2.71 -15.31
CA GLY A 13 4.55 -2.99 -16.61
C GLY A 13 5.80 -2.15 -16.88
N THR A 14 6.16 -2.03 -18.15
CA THR A 14 7.35 -1.28 -18.58
C THR A 14 7.00 0.10 -19.13
N TYR A 15 7.99 0.98 -19.25
CA TYR A 15 7.82 2.21 -20.02
C TYR A 15 7.66 1.89 -21.51
N LEU A 16 6.76 2.62 -22.18
CA LEU A 16 6.48 2.47 -23.61
C LEU A 16 7.78 2.48 -24.42
N ASN A 17 7.90 1.53 -25.35
CA ASN A 17 9.06 1.37 -26.24
C ASN A 17 10.40 1.11 -25.52
N THR A 18 10.36 0.66 -24.27
CA THR A 18 11.52 0.19 -23.53
C THR A 18 11.22 -1.15 -22.84
N SER A 19 12.27 -1.88 -22.48
CA SER A 19 12.16 -3.05 -21.58
C SER A 19 12.36 -2.67 -20.11
N ILE A 20 12.34 -1.38 -19.76
CA ILE A 20 12.62 -0.90 -18.41
C ILE A 20 11.34 -1.02 -17.57
N PRO A 21 11.34 -1.81 -16.48
CA PRO A 21 10.21 -1.90 -15.57
C PRO A 21 9.90 -0.54 -14.94
N LYS A 22 8.61 -0.24 -14.79
CA LYS A 22 8.19 0.89 -13.94
C LYS A 22 8.35 0.51 -12.48
N PRO A 23 8.63 1.48 -11.60
CA PRO A 23 8.60 1.26 -10.16
C PRO A 23 7.26 0.66 -9.74
N TYR A 24 7.26 -0.24 -8.78
CA TYR A 24 6.04 -0.91 -8.34
C TYR A 24 5.04 0.08 -7.74
N HIS A 25 3.75 -0.24 -7.87
CA HIS A 25 2.69 0.48 -7.17
C HIS A 25 2.56 -0.05 -5.75
N TRP A 26 2.64 0.82 -4.75
CA TRP A 26 2.56 0.42 -3.34
C TRP A 26 1.16 0.74 -2.79
N SER A 27 0.60 -0.19 -2.03
CA SER A 27 -0.72 -0.06 -1.41
C SER A 27 -0.74 -0.73 -0.05
N PHE A 28 -1.55 -0.20 0.87
CA PHE A 28 -1.97 -0.98 2.03
C PHE A 28 -3.16 -1.86 1.65
N PHE A 29 -3.27 -3.00 2.30
CA PHE A 29 -4.42 -3.89 2.20
C PHE A 29 -4.81 -4.41 3.57
N VAL A 30 -6.07 -4.25 3.94
CA VAL A 30 -6.64 -4.81 5.15
C VAL A 30 -7.57 -5.95 4.78
N GLN A 31 -7.19 -7.16 5.17
CA GLN A 31 -7.93 -8.36 4.81
C GLN A 31 -9.12 -8.57 5.75
N LYS A 32 -10.33 -8.56 5.19
CA LYS A 32 -11.59 -8.76 5.93
C LYS A 32 -12.03 -10.22 5.92
N GLU A 33 -11.92 -10.88 4.77
CA GLU A 33 -12.39 -12.26 4.60
C GLU A 33 -11.45 -13.05 3.68
N ILE A 34 -11.21 -14.31 4.03
CA ILE A 34 -10.61 -15.29 3.14
C ILE A 34 -11.61 -16.42 2.90
N LYS A 35 -11.90 -16.70 1.62
CA LYS A 35 -12.72 -17.84 1.22
C LYS A 35 -12.12 -18.54 0.00
N GLY A 36 -11.38 -19.62 0.25
CA GLY A 36 -10.64 -20.31 -0.81
C GLY A 36 -9.55 -19.42 -1.38
N LYS A 37 -9.66 -19.06 -2.67
CA LYS A 37 -8.72 -18.14 -3.34
C LYS A 37 -9.11 -16.66 -3.22
N VAL A 38 -10.34 -16.38 -2.80
CA VAL A 38 -10.86 -15.02 -2.64
C VAL A 38 -10.28 -14.44 -1.35
N ARG A 39 -9.68 -13.25 -1.46
CA ARG A 39 -9.12 -12.46 -0.35
C ARG A 39 -9.74 -11.08 -0.38
N GLN A 40 -10.96 -10.97 0.15
CA GLN A 40 -11.69 -9.71 0.21
C GLN A 40 -11.11 -8.81 1.29
N GLY A 41 -11.01 -7.53 0.99
CA GLY A 41 -10.52 -6.55 1.93
C GLY A 41 -10.60 -5.12 1.41
N ILE A 42 -9.92 -4.23 2.12
CA ILE A 42 -9.87 -2.81 1.82
C ILE A 42 -8.47 -2.46 1.36
N ALA A 43 -8.33 -1.94 0.15
CA ALA A 43 -7.11 -1.31 -0.32
C ALA A 43 -7.09 0.18 0.02
N TYR A 44 -5.90 0.67 0.36
CA TYR A 44 -5.62 2.09 0.46
C TYR A 44 -4.41 2.41 -0.40
N GLN A 45 -4.63 3.18 -1.46
CA GLN A 45 -3.62 3.43 -2.47
C GLN A 45 -3.69 4.84 -3.03
N LEU A 46 -2.51 5.39 -3.30
CA LEU A 46 -2.40 6.55 -4.17
C LEU A 46 -2.82 6.19 -5.60
N ARG A 47 -3.46 7.13 -6.27
CA ARG A 47 -3.83 7.04 -7.68
C ARG A 47 -3.28 8.23 -8.43
N GLY A 48 -3.31 8.13 -9.76
CA GLY A 48 -2.90 9.20 -10.66
C GLY A 48 -1.50 9.01 -11.25
N ILE A 49 -0.93 10.13 -11.65
CA ILE A 49 0.36 10.26 -12.35
C ILE A 49 1.16 11.40 -11.69
N PRO A 50 2.47 11.52 -11.95
CA PRO A 50 3.24 12.71 -11.60
C PRO A 50 2.48 14.01 -11.91
N GLY A 51 2.42 14.93 -10.96
CA GLY A 51 1.63 16.16 -11.07
C GLY A 51 0.15 16.07 -10.63
N ALA A 52 -0.40 14.87 -10.51
CA ALA A 52 -1.84 14.65 -10.27
C ALA A 52 -2.12 13.47 -9.33
N PHE A 53 -1.17 13.14 -8.46
CA PHE A 53 -1.36 12.12 -7.44
C PHE A 53 -2.47 12.52 -6.45
N HIS A 54 -3.31 11.56 -6.08
CA HIS A 54 -4.43 11.75 -5.15
C HIS A 54 -4.76 10.45 -4.41
N TYR A 55 -5.38 10.59 -3.24
CA TYR A 55 -5.84 9.47 -2.41
C TYR A 55 -7.36 9.63 -2.19
N ASP A 56 -8.14 8.76 -2.82
CA ASP A 56 -9.61 8.80 -2.77
C ASP A 56 -10.20 8.14 -1.51
N GLY A 57 -9.39 7.35 -0.80
CA GLY A 57 -9.78 6.65 0.42
C GLY A 57 -9.82 5.13 0.30
N PRO A 58 -10.60 4.44 1.15
CA PRO A 58 -10.71 2.98 1.15
C PRO A 58 -11.44 2.45 -0.10
N GLU A 59 -10.96 1.31 -0.60
CA GLU A 59 -11.56 0.63 -1.75
C GLU A 59 -11.75 -0.85 -1.46
N GLU A 60 -12.94 -1.39 -1.71
CA GLU A 60 -13.17 -2.83 -1.60
C GLU A 60 -12.53 -3.56 -2.78
N VAL A 61 -11.65 -4.52 -2.49
CA VAL A 61 -10.91 -5.28 -3.49
C VAL A 61 -10.78 -6.76 -3.11
N ASP A 62 -10.57 -7.60 -4.12
CA ASP A 62 -10.14 -8.99 -3.95
C ASP A 62 -8.67 -9.14 -4.35
N LEU A 63 -7.79 -9.25 -3.35
CA LEU A 63 -6.36 -9.40 -3.59
C LEU A 63 -6.02 -10.73 -4.28
N GLY A 64 -6.85 -11.75 -4.12
CA GLY A 64 -6.65 -13.09 -4.69
C GLY A 64 -6.77 -13.15 -6.22
N HIS A 65 -7.34 -12.12 -6.84
CA HIS A 65 -7.50 -12.00 -8.29
C HIS A 65 -6.60 -10.92 -8.92
N SER A 66 -5.65 -10.36 -8.17
CA SER A 66 -4.71 -9.38 -8.72
C SER A 66 -3.53 -10.04 -9.43
N GLY A 67 -3.63 -10.21 -10.75
CA GLY A 67 -2.55 -10.77 -11.57
C GLY A 67 -1.28 -9.90 -11.63
N SER A 68 -1.35 -8.64 -11.17
CA SER A 68 -0.21 -7.74 -11.06
C SER A 68 0.47 -7.77 -9.68
N LEU A 69 -0.08 -8.46 -8.68
CA LEU A 69 0.53 -8.56 -7.35
C LEU A 69 1.94 -9.17 -7.44
N LYS A 70 2.93 -8.52 -6.82
CA LYS A 70 4.34 -8.94 -6.84
C LYS A 70 4.82 -9.35 -5.47
N GLU A 71 4.73 -8.45 -4.50
CA GLU A 71 5.14 -8.72 -3.13
C GLU A 71 4.00 -8.39 -2.17
N GLU A 72 4.00 -9.12 -1.06
CA GLU A 72 3.10 -8.95 0.06
C GLU A 72 3.92 -9.06 1.34
N LEU A 73 3.67 -8.16 2.27
CA LEU A 73 4.25 -8.19 3.60
C LEU A 73 3.14 -7.96 4.63
N LEU A 74 2.88 -8.96 5.46
CA LEU A 74 2.06 -8.81 6.66
C LEU A 74 2.82 -7.89 7.62
N ILE A 75 2.33 -6.67 7.82
CA ILE A 75 2.99 -5.68 8.67
C ILE A 75 2.33 -5.55 10.04
N GLY A 76 1.12 -6.06 10.21
CA GLY A 76 0.41 -5.96 11.47
C GLY A 76 -1.03 -6.43 11.40
N GLU A 77 -1.83 -6.00 12.36
CA GLU A 77 -3.25 -6.33 12.46
C GLU A 77 -4.01 -5.24 13.22
N GLY A 78 -5.32 -5.12 12.98
CA GLY A 78 -6.16 -4.14 13.67
C GLY A 78 -7.63 -4.53 13.70
N PRO A 79 -8.39 -4.10 14.71
CA PRO A 79 -9.83 -4.34 14.76
C PRO A 79 -10.56 -3.45 13.73
N GLU A 80 -11.69 -3.94 13.20
CA GLU A 80 -12.44 -3.27 12.13
C GLU A 80 -12.98 -1.88 12.53
N ASP A 81 -13.34 -1.70 13.81
CA ASP A 81 -13.79 -0.43 14.37
C ASP A 81 -12.72 0.68 14.33
N LYS A 82 -11.46 0.31 14.06
CA LYS A 82 -10.35 1.25 13.90
C LYS A 82 -9.93 1.50 12.44
N PHE A 83 -10.60 0.91 11.45
CA PHE A 83 -10.23 1.12 10.04
C PHE A 83 -10.38 2.57 9.57
N GLU A 84 -11.33 3.30 10.14
CA GLU A 84 -11.45 4.74 9.87
C GLU A 84 -10.18 5.48 10.29
N MET A 85 -9.54 5.07 11.39
CA MET A 85 -8.29 5.67 11.84
C MET A 85 -7.14 5.40 10.85
N ILE A 86 -7.12 4.23 10.20
CA ILE A 86 -6.18 3.95 9.10
C ILE A 86 -6.39 4.96 7.97
N HIS A 87 -7.63 5.13 7.52
CA HIS A 87 -7.95 6.10 6.46
C HIS A 87 -7.51 7.52 6.81
N GLN A 88 -7.84 8.00 8.02
CA GLN A 88 -7.47 9.34 8.48
C GLN A 88 -5.96 9.55 8.47
N ARG A 89 -5.17 8.58 8.97
CA ARG A 89 -3.70 8.68 8.98
C ARG A 89 -3.09 8.68 7.60
N LEU A 90 -3.62 7.87 6.69
CA LEU A 90 -3.15 7.80 5.30
C LEU A 90 -3.51 9.07 4.51
N LYS A 91 -4.62 9.72 4.85
CA LYS A 91 -5.00 11.01 4.27
C LYS A 91 -4.09 12.17 4.69
N GLU A 92 -3.48 12.07 5.86
CA GLU A 92 -2.51 13.05 6.37
C GLU A 92 -1.11 12.91 5.75
N CYS A 93 -0.82 11.80 5.06
CA CYS A 93 0.47 11.58 4.42
C CYS A 93 0.71 12.57 3.28
N LYS A 94 1.96 13.01 3.13
CA LYS A 94 2.34 13.94 2.08
C LYS A 94 2.17 13.29 0.71
N ILE A 95 1.49 14.00 -0.18
CA ILE A 95 1.38 13.64 -1.59
C ILE A 95 2.15 14.69 -2.39
N ASP A 96 3.20 14.28 -3.08
CA ASP A 96 3.93 15.17 -3.99
C ASP A 96 3.16 15.30 -5.31
N SER A 97 2.52 16.45 -5.49
CA SER A 97 1.74 16.79 -6.69
C SER A 97 2.52 17.68 -7.67
N VAL A 98 3.84 17.82 -7.52
CA VAL A 98 4.65 18.53 -8.51
C VAL A 98 4.77 17.66 -9.76
N GLU A 99 4.64 18.24 -10.96
CA GLU A 99 4.71 17.49 -12.22
C GLU A 99 6.07 16.84 -12.47
N SER A 100 7.14 17.47 -11.97
CA SER A 100 8.49 16.92 -12.00
C SER A 100 8.75 15.86 -10.92
N SER A 101 7.76 15.54 -10.08
CA SER A 101 7.94 14.50 -9.07
C SER A 101 8.05 13.14 -9.75
N SER A 102 8.91 12.28 -9.21
CA SER A 102 8.95 10.88 -9.60
C SER A 102 7.79 10.11 -8.95
N TRP A 103 7.69 8.82 -9.27
CA TRP A 103 6.70 7.93 -8.67
C TRP A 103 6.82 7.90 -7.14
N ASN A 104 5.87 8.50 -6.44
CA ASN A 104 5.94 8.76 -4.99
C ASN A 104 5.06 7.82 -4.13
N CYS A 105 4.42 6.82 -4.74
CA CYS A 105 3.63 5.84 -3.99
C CYS A 105 4.43 5.12 -2.89
N PRO A 106 5.71 4.74 -3.10
CA PRO A 106 6.52 4.18 -2.03
C PRO A 106 6.75 5.17 -0.87
N ASP A 107 7.00 6.46 -1.17
CA ASP A 107 7.26 7.47 -0.13
C ASP A 107 6.01 7.72 0.72
N TRP A 108 4.85 7.86 0.07
CA TRP A 108 3.56 7.98 0.76
C TRP A 108 3.25 6.75 1.61
N ALA A 109 3.50 5.55 1.08
CA ALA A 109 3.27 4.30 1.80
C ALA A 109 4.20 4.16 3.02
N LEU A 110 5.46 4.59 2.90
CA LEU A 110 6.41 4.55 4.02
C LEU A 110 6.09 5.60 5.09
N GLU A 111 5.61 6.79 4.70
CA GLU A 111 5.10 7.76 5.68
C GLU A 111 3.85 7.21 6.39
N GLY A 112 2.93 6.60 5.64
CA GLY A 112 1.75 5.95 6.20
C GLY A 112 2.12 4.82 7.16
N PHE A 113 3.14 4.03 6.82
CA PHE A 113 3.65 2.95 7.66
C PHE A 113 4.11 3.47 9.03
N GLU A 114 4.90 4.55 9.05
CA GLU A 114 5.36 5.16 10.30
C GLU A 114 4.19 5.69 11.14
N LYS A 115 3.23 6.38 10.53
CA LYS A 115 2.02 6.85 11.23
C LYS A 115 1.22 5.69 11.82
N LEU A 116 0.96 4.64 11.04
CA LEU A 116 0.22 3.46 11.51
C LEU A 116 0.99 2.69 12.59
N LYS A 117 2.31 2.71 12.55
CA LYS A 117 3.16 2.14 13.61
C LYS A 117 2.99 2.90 14.92
N THR A 118 2.97 4.23 14.90
CA THR A 118 2.73 5.02 16.12
C THR A 118 1.35 4.80 16.74
N GLU A 119 0.37 4.40 15.93
CA GLU A 119 -1.00 4.05 16.37
C GLU A 119 -1.14 2.59 16.84
N GLY A 120 -0.07 1.79 16.78
CA GLY A 120 -0.05 0.41 17.22
C GLY A 120 -0.68 -0.59 16.25
N PHE A 121 -0.86 -0.24 14.98
CA PHE A 121 -1.34 -1.19 13.96
C PHE A 121 -0.24 -2.08 13.39
N VAL A 122 1.01 -1.64 13.45
CA VAL A 122 2.17 -2.30 12.85
C VAL A 122 2.97 -3.00 13.94
N TYR A 123 3.45 -4.22 13.65
CA TYR A 123 4.33 -4.94 14.56
C TYR A 123 5.68 -4.24 14.72
N ASP A 124 6.15 -4.14 15.96
CA ASP A 124 7.37 -3.39 16.32
C ASP A 124 8.63 -3.85 15.59
N ILE A 125 8.66 -5.12 15.15
CA ILE A 125 9.78 -5.73 14.43
C ILE A 125 10.09 -5.06 13.09
N TYR A 126 9.12 -4.38 12.48
CA TYR A 126 9.31 -3.78 11.17
C TYR A 126 9.87 -2.37 11.26
N THR A 127 10.91 -2.09 10.48
CA THR A 127 11.42 -0.74 10.21
C THR A 127 11.18 -0.35 8.75
N VAL A 128 11.23 0.95 8.43
CA VAL A 128 11.15 1.45 7.04
C VAL A 128 12.16 0.74 6.15
N GLU A 129 13.39 0.51 6.64
CA GLU A 129 14.44 -0.17 5.88
C GLU A 129 14.08 -1.61 5.57
N THR A 130 13.53 -2.35 6.55
CA THR A 130 13.09 -3.74 6.33
C THR A 130 11.93 -3.83 5.35
N VAL A 131 10.96 -2.93 5.45
CA VAL A 131 9.81 -2.84 4.54
C VAL A 131 10.28 -2.50 3.12
N ARG A 132 11.17 -1.51 2.99
CA ARG A 132 11.77 -1.11 1.71
C ARG A 132 12.57 -2.23 1.07
N ALA A 133 13.37 -2.95 1.86
CA ALA A 133 14.17 -4.06 1.35
C ALA A 133 13.28 -5.23 0.87
N TRP A 134 12.17 -5.50 1.57
CA TRP A 134 11.24 -6.57 1.22
C TRP A 134 10.47 -6.28 -0.07
N LEU A 135 9.96 -5.05 -0.20
CA LEU A 135 9.03 -4.66 -1.26
C LEU A 135 9.71 -4.05 -2.50
N ARG A 136 11.05 -4.08 -2.57
CA ARG A 136 11.82 -3.54 -3.70
C ARG A 136 11.52 -4.26 -5.01
N GLU A 137 11.75 -3.57 -6.12
CA GLU A 137 11.74 -4.14 -7.45
C GLU A 137 12.77 -5.28 -7.58
N LYS A 138 12.41 -6.34 -8.32
CA LYS A 138 13.24 -7.54 -8.55
C LYS A 138 13.60 -7.67 -10.02
#